data_AF-A0A5D2A8Y4-F1
#
_entry.id   AF-A0A5D2A8Y4-F1
#
_cell.length_a   1.000
_cell.length_b   1.000
_cell.length_c   1.000
_cell.angle_alpha   90.00
_cell.angle_beta   90.00
_cell.angle_gamma   90.00
#
_symmetry.space_group_name_H-M   'P 1'
#
loop_
_entity.id
_entity.type
_entity.pdbx_description
1 polymer ?
#
loop_
_entity_poly.entity_id
_entity_poly.type
_entity_poly.pdbx_seq_one_letter_code
_entity_poly.pdbx_strand_id
1 'polypeptide(L)' 'MDLDRQILSRFQRPLLPSSMLGLEAMTGTLDDFGFEDYLNDPRDSETVKPLDLHHSMEVHLSLSKGSVCPSFM' A
#
# COMPACT_ATOMS: atom_id res chain seq x y z
N MET A 1 11.06 -20.10 -4.45
CA MET A 1 11.56 -18.72 -4.40
C MET A 1 11.14 -17.90 -5.61
N ASP A 2 11.42 -18.25 -6.87
CA ASP A 2 11.05 -17.40 -8.03
C ASP A 2 9.53 -17.20 -8.18
N LEU A 3 8.75 -18.26 -7.98
CA LEU A 3 7.29 -18.20 -7.96
C LEU A 3 6.79 -17.27 -6.84
N ASP A 4 7.34 -17.43 -5.62
CA ASP A 4 6.97 -16.62 -4.46
C ASP A 4 7.30 -15.15 -4.70
N ARG A 5 8.45 -14.85 -5.32
CA ARG A 5 8.88 -13.51 -5.73
C ARG A 5 7.88 -12.89 -6.72
N GLN A 6 7.45 -13.66 -7.72
CA GLN A 6 6.47 -13.20 -8.71
C GLN A 6 5.10 -12.93 -8.09
N ILE A 7 4.65 -13.78 -7.17
CA ILE A 7 3.39 -13.60 -6.45
C ILE A 7 3.49 -12.34 -5.59
N LEU A 8 4.47 -12.27 -4.68
CA LEU A 8 4.60 -11.21 -3.69
C LEU A 8 4.89 -9.83 -4.32
N SER A 9 5.47 -9.79 -5.52
CA SER A 9 5.67 -8.54 -6.28
C SER A 9 4.38 -7.87 -6.78
N ARG A 10 3.23 -8.54 -6.67
CA ARG A 10 1.95 -8.01 -7.17
C ARG A 10 1.02 -7.55 -6.05
N PHE A 11 1.38 -7.76 -4.79
CA PHE A 11 0.53 -7.43 -3.65
C PHE A 11 1.09 -6.24 -2.87
N GLN A 12 0.24 -5.23 -2.71
CA GLN A 12 0.47 -4.10 -1.82
C GLN A 12 -0.50 -4.18 -0.64
N ARG A 13 -0.10 -3.64 0.51
CA ARG A 13 -1.01 -3.54 1.65
C ARG A 13 -2.06 -2.47 1.35
N PRO A 14 -3.34 -2.72 1.67
CA PRO A 14 -4.32 -1.66 1.73
C PRO A 14 -3.88 -0.60 2.76
N LEU A 15 -4.10 0.68 2.48
CA LEU A 15 -4.03 1.83 3.41
C LEU A 15 -2.66 2.36 3.81
N LEU A 16 -1.59 1.62 3.52
CA LEU A 16 -0.25 2.05 3.82
C LEU A 16 0.50 2.18 2.49
N PRO A 17 1.21 3.29 2.23
CA PRO A 17 2.06 3.43 1.06
C PRO A 17 3.33 2.56 1.18
N SER A 18 3.23 1.39 1.80
CA SER A 18 4.33 0.44 1.80
C SER A 18 4.40 -0.26 0.45
N SER A 19 5.61 -0.23 -0.09
CA SER A 19 6.12 -1.18 -1.06
C SER A 19 5.92 -2.61 -0.54
N MET A 20 5.98 -3.57 -1.45
CA MET A 20 5.51 -4.96 -1.36
C MET A 20 6.03 -5.72 -0.12
N LEU A 21 5.41 -5.50 1.05
CA LEU A 21 5.89 -5.98 2.36
C LEU A 21 6.21 -7.48 2.38
N GLY A 22 5.39 -8.29 1.72
CA GLY A 22 5.65 -9.72 1.60
C GLY A 22 6.94 -10.02 0.82
N LEU A 23 7.22 -9.27 -0.25
CA LEU A 23 8.49 -9.39 -0.97
C LEU A 23 9.65 -8.92 -0.11
N GLU A 24 9.51 -7.78 0.56
CA GLU A 24 10.57 -7.16 1.38
C GLU A 24 11.00 -8.06 2.54
N ALA A 25 10.04 -8.72 3.20
CA ALA A 25 10.30 -9.73 4.20
C ALA A 25 11.09 -10.93 3.63
N MET A 26 10.75 -11.35 2.41
CA MET A 26 11.45 -12.46 1.74
C MET A 26 12.85 -12.07 1.27
N THR A 27 13.07 -10.81 0.89
CA THR A 27 14.37 -10.30 0.47
C THR A 27 15.26 -9.83 1.61
N GLY A 28 14.71 -9.76 2.84
CA GLY A 28 15.43 -9.28 4.02
C GLY A 28 15.63 -7.76 4.03
N THR A 29 14.93 -7.02 3.17
CA THR A 29 15.04 -5.55 3.08
C THR A 29 14.14 -4.84 4.09
N LEU A 30 13.30 -5.58 4.81
CA LEU A 30 12.43 -5.03 5.86
C LEU A 30 13.22 -4.50 7.07
N ASP A 31 14.41 -5.05 7.29
CA ASP A 31 15.28 -4.68 8.40
C ASP A 31 16.22 -3.51 8.06
N ASP A 32 16.30 -3.11 6.77
CA ASP A 32 17.05 -1.94 6.34
C ASP A 32 16.24 -0.67 6.67
N PHE A 33 16.79 0.16 7.56
CA PHE A 33 16.21 1.43 7.95
C PHE A 33 17.23 2.56 7.72
N GLY A 34 16.87 3.50 6.86
CA GLY A 34 17.70 4.62 6.46
C GLY A 34 17.17 5.97 6.96
N PHE A 35 17.95 7.01 6.67
CA PHE A 35 17.56 8.40 6.96
C PHE A 35 16.29 8.82 6.21
N GLU A 36 16.13 8.35 4.97
CA GLU A 36 14.96 8.66 4.13
C GLU A 36 13.66 8.10 4.72
N ASP A 37 13.70 6.94 5.38
CA ASP A 37 12.52 6.33 6.02
C ASP A 37 12.03 7.16 7.21
N TYR A 38 12.95 7.88 7.87
CA TYR A 38 12.60 8.79 8.96
C TYR A 38 11.95 10.08 8.46
N LEU A 39 12.41 10.63 7.33
CA LEU A 39 11.87 11.87 6.77
C LEU A 39 10.60 11.68 5.94
N ASN A 40 10.46 10.53 5.27
CA ASN A 40 9.33 10.25 4.39
C ASN A 40 8.17 9.56 5.12
N ASP A 41 7.95 9.87 6.41
CA ASP A 41 6.81 9.32 7.13
C ASP A 41 5.51 9.74 6.44
N PRO A 42 4.70 8.79 5.94
CA PRO A 42 3.45 9.10 5.28
C PRO A 42 2.47 9.90 6.14
N ARG A 43 2.60 9.82 7.47
CA ARG A 43 1.77 10.54 8.44
C ARG A 43 2.09 12.03 8.49
N ASP A 44 3.32 12.39 8.14
CA ASP A 44 3.80 13.78 8.10
C ASP A 44 3.61 14.41 6.71
N SER A 45 3.21 13.62 5.72
CA SER A 45 3.00 14.10 4.35
C SER A 45 1.63 14.76 4.18
N GLU A 46 1.63 16.06 3.84
CA GLU A 46 0.39 16.82 3.51
C GLU A 46 -0.33 16.30 2.25
N THR A 47 0.36 15.49 1.44
CA THR A 47 -0.17 14.98 0.17
C THR A 47 -0.82 13.60 0.30
N VAL A 48 -0.51 12.85 1.36
CA VAL A 48 -1.06 11.52 1.58
C VAL A 48 -2.52 11.67 1.98
N LYS A 49 -3.42 11.30 1.08
CA LYS A 49 -4.85 11.18 1.37
C LYS A 49 -5.13 9.76 1.86
N PRO A 50 -5.59 9.57 3.11
CA PRO A 50 -6.04 8.27 3.57
C PRO A 50 -7.11 7.71 2.63
N LEU A 51 -7.02 6.43 2.31
CA LEU A 51 -8.02 5.76 1.49
C LEU A 51 -9.33 5.59 2.28
N ASP A 52 -10.45 6.03 1.72
CA ASP A 52 -11.78 5.80 2.30
C ASP A 52 -12.21 4.34 2.11
N LEU A 53 -11.90 3.52 3.11
CA LEU A 53 -12.25 2.10 3.11
C LEU A 53 -13.74 1.86 3.15
N HIS A 54 -14.47 2.71 3.87
CA HIS A 54 -15.90 2.52 4.04
C HIS A 54 -16.58 2.65 2.68
N HIS A 55 -16.30 3.74 1.97
CA HIS A 55 -16.80 3.93 0.62
C HIS A 55 -16.29 2.86 -0.35
N SER A 56 -15.02 2.46 -0.24
CA SER A 56 -14.45 1.40 -1.08
C SER A 56 -15.23 0.08 -0.96
N MET A 57 -15.67 -0.26 0.26
CA MET A 57 -16.42 -1.47 0.55
C MET A 57 -17.89 -1.34 0.13
N GLU A 58 -18.48 -0.17 0.28
CA GLU A 58 -19.82 0.11 -0.26
C GLU A 58 -19.85 -0.06 -1.78
N VAL A 59 -18.84 0.45 -2.51
CA VAL A 59 -18.75 0.26 -3.97
C VAL A 59 -18.57 -1.22 -4.31
N HIS A 60 -17.69 -1.92 -3.59
CA HIS A 60 -17.46 -3.36 -3.80
C HIS A 60 -18.72 -4.20 -3.54
N LEU A 61 -19.55 -3.81 -2.57
CA LEU A 61 -20.85 -4.43 -2.27
C LEU A 61 -22.00 -3.88 -3.10
N SER A 62 -21.72 -3.01 -4.08
CA SER A 62 -22.73 -2.34 -4.92
C SER A 62 -23.77 -1.53 -4.14
N LEU A 63 -23.43 -1.08 -2.92
CA LEU A 63 -24.24 -0.21 -2.08
C LEU A 63 -24.07 1.27 -2.46
N SER A 64 -22.92 1.64 -3.02
CA SER A 64 -22.64 2.99 -3.54
C SER A 64 -22.07 2.94 -4.96
N LYS A 65 -22.19 4.05 -5.70
CA LYS A 65 -21.63 4.21 -7.06
C LYS A 65 -20.37 5.06 -6.99
N GLY A 66 -19.31 4.67 -7.70
CA GLY A 66 -18.07 5.44 -7.76
C GLY A 66 -16.84 4.56 -8.05
N SER A 67 -15.66 5.17 -8.04
CA SER A 67 -14.39 4.44 -8.06
C SER A 67 -14.02 4.00 -6.65
N VAL A 68 -13.56 2.76 -6.49
CA VAL A 68 -13.14 2.17 -5.19
C VAL A 68 -12.00 2.96 -4.53
N CYS A 69 -11.20 3.69 -5.31
CA CYS A 69 -10.13 4.57 -4.86
C CYS A 69 -9.97 5.74 -5.86
N PRO A 70 -9.54 6.95 -5.46
CA PRO A 70 -8.90 7.84 -6.41
C PRO A 70 -7.63 7.14 -6.91
N SER A 71 -7.54 6.86 -8.21
CA SER A 71 -6.31 6.39 -8.82
C SER A 71 -5.21 7.40 -8.54
N PHE A 72 -4.20 7.00 -7.78
CA PHE A 72 -2.94 7.73 -7.68
C PHE A 72 -2.42 7.91 -9.12
N MET A 73 -2.29 9.17 -9.56
CA MET A 73 -1.42 9.54 -10.67
C MET A 73 -0.03 9.80 -10.12
#